data_AF-A0A5K1AR60-F1
#
_entry.id   AF-A0A5K1AR60-F1
#
_cell.length_a   1.000
_cell.length_b   1.000
_cell.length_c   1.000
_cell.angle_alpha   90.00
_cell.angle_beta   90.00
_cell.angle_gamma   90.00
#
_symmetry.space_group_name_H-M   'P 1'
#
loop_
_entity.id
_entity.type
_entity.pdbx_description
1 polymer ?
#
loop_
_entity_poly.entity_id
_entity_poly.type
_entity_poly.pdbx_seq_one_letter_code
_entity_poly.pdbx_strand_id
1 'polypeptide(L)' 'RGREMSAVCISKTGDLPLINLLRFKGKPIFDQLILEEKLLRRSSDNWCIVNDGTDRPTIVSGLSG' A
#
# COMPACT_ATOMS: atom_id res chain seq x y z
N ARG A 1 -7.40 -17.66 8.39
CA ARG A 1 -8.35 -16.54 8.19
C ARG A 1 -7.82 -15.71 7.03
N GLY A 2 -8.56 -15.66 5.91
CA GLY A 2 -8.08 -15.09 4.65
C GLY A 2 -7.72 -13.62 4.79
N ARG A 3 -6.53 -13.24 4.34
CA ARG A 3 -6.13 -11.84 4.22
C ARG A 3 -6.78 -11.31 2.95
N GLU A 4 -7.78 -10.47 3.09
CA GLU A 4 -8.49 -9.86 1.98
C GLU A 4 -7.66 -8.69 1.42
N MET A 5 -7.48 -8.68 0.10
CA MET A 5 -6.83 -7.61 -0.65
C MET A 5 -7.82 -7.13 -1.69
N SER A 6 -8.14 -5.84 -1.68
CA SER A 6 -8.91 -5.20 -2.73
C SER A 6 -8.03 -4.21 -3.49
N ALA A 7 -8.16 -4.19 -4.81
CA ALA A 7 -7.48 -3.27 -5.70
C ALA A 7 -8.53 -2.50 -6.50
N VAL A 8 -8.44 -1.18 -6.48
CA VAL A 8 -9.35 -0.29 -7.21
C VAL A 8 -8.51 0.80 -7.89
N CYS A 9 -8.67 0.95 -9.19
CA CYS A 9 -8.13 2.11 -9.90
C CYS A 9 -9.11 3.28 -9.71
N ILE A 10 -8.65 4.36 -9.09
CA ILE A 10 -9.46 5.57 -8.92
C ILE A 10 -9.07 6.55 -10.01
N SER A 11 -10.01 6.82 -10.91
CA SER A 11 -9.96 7.92 -11.88
C SER A 11 -10.97 8.99 -11.48
N LYS A 12 -10.55 10.23 -11.25
CA LYS A 12 -11.49 11.35 -11.15
C LYS A 12 -11.65 11.97 -12.54
N THR A 13 -12.88 12.22 -12.96
CA THR A 13 -13.23 12.81 -14.26
C THR A 13 -12.39 14.09 -14.53
N GLY A 14 -11.51 14.05 -15.54
CA GLY A 14 -10.59 15.15 -15.93
C GLY A 14 -9.15 14.67 -16.26
N ASP A 15 -8.21 15.61 -16.38
CA ASP A 15 -6.77 15.38 -16.68
C ASP A 15 -5.91 15.02 -15.46
N LEU A 16 -6.52 14.55 -14.36
CA LEU A 16 -5.79 14.23 -13.14
C LEU A 16 -5.11 12.85 -13.24
N PRO A 17 -3.91 12.68 -12.64
CA PRO A 17 -3.18 11.42 -12.70
C PRO A 17 -3.98 10.29 -12.04
N LEU A 18 -4.06 9.16 -12.74
CA LEU A 18 -4.69 7.94 -12.24
C LEU A 18 -3.92 7.41 -11.01
N ILE A 19 -4.66 6.93 -10.00
CA ILE A 19 -4.08 6.31 -8.81
C ILE A 19 -4.65 4.91 -8.57
N ASN A 20 -3.76 3.95 -8.39
CA ASN A 20 -4.10 2.58 -8.05
C ASN A 20 -4.17 2.43 -6.53
N LEU A 21 -5.37 2.20 -5.98
CA LEU A 21 -5.59 2.00 -4.56
C LEU A 21 -5.53 0.51 -4.23
N LEU A 22 -4.66 0.13 -3.30
CA LEU A 22 -4.61 -1.18 -2.68
C LEU A 22 -5.07 -1.06 -1.24
N ARG A 23 -6.09 -1.82 -0.85
CA ARG A 23 -6.52 -1.92 0.54
C ARG A 23 -6.29 -3.31 1.08
N PHE A 24 -5.56 -3.37 2.19
CA PHE A 24 -5.27 -4.57 2.95
C PHE A 24 -5.99 -4.53 4.31
N LYS A 25 -6.32 -5.71 4.80
CA LYS A 25 -6.81 -5.90 6.16
C LYS A 25 -5.88 -6.85 6.91
N GLY A 26 -5.17 -6.35 7.92
CA GLY A 26 -4.32 -7.18 8.77
C GLY A 26 -2.97 -7.54 8.15
N LYS A 27 -2.44 -6.77 7.20
CA LYS A 27 -1.13 -7.08 6.62
C LYS A 27 -0.02 -6.63 7.58
N PRO A 28 0.96 -7.50 7.92
CA PRO A 28 2.10 -7.07 8.73
C PRO A 28 2.87 -5.93 8.05
N ILE A 29 3.32 -4.94 8.83
CA ILE A 29 3.98 -3.75 8.29
C ILE A 29 5.22 -4.09 7.46
N PHE A 30 5.99 -5.09 7.87
CA PHE A 30 7.17 -5.56 7.12
C PHE A 30 6.81 -6.04 5.70
N ASP A 31 5.73 -6.81 5.56
CA ASP A 31 5.28 -7.29 4.26
C ASP A 31 4.71 -6.16 3.38
N GLN A 32 4.13 -5.12 4.01
CA GLN A 32 3.66 -3.92 3.32
C GLN A 32 4.85 -3.12 2.77
N LEU A 33 5.89 -2.88 3.57
CA LEU A 33 7.10 -2.17 3.15
C LEU A 33 7.82 -2.89 2.00
N ILE A 34 7.89 -4.23 2.00
CA ILE A 34 8.42 -5.00 0.87
C ILE A 34 7.61 -4.78 -0.40
N LEU A 35 6.28 -4.68 -0.29
CA LEU A 35 5.42 -4.41 -1.42
C LEU A 35 5.63 -2.99 -1.95
N GLU A 36 5.71 -2.00 -1.06
CA GLU A 36 6.01 -0.61 -1.39
C GLU A 36 7.31 -0.49 -2.19
N GLU A 37 8.39 -1.11 -1.70
CA GLU A 37 9.68 -1.12 -2.39
C GLU A 37 9.61 -1.79 -3.78
N LYS A 38 8.89 -2.90 -3.89
CA LYS A 38 8.69 -3.58 -5.18
C LYS A 38 7.89 -2.73 -6.16
N LEU A 39 6.84 -2.06 -5.71
CA LEU A 39 6.03 -1.18 -6.54
C LEU A 39 6.84 0.04 -6.99
N LEU A 40 7.58 0.66 -6.07
CA LEU A 40 8.44 1.80 -6.37
C LEU A 40 9.50 1.49 -7.43
N ARG A 41 10.07 0.27 -7.42
CA ARG A 41 11.09 -0.14 -8.40
C ARG A 41 10.55 -0.71 -9.71
N ARG A 42 9.34 -1.26 -9.73
CA ARG A 42 8.82 -2.03 -10.87
C ARG A 42 7.67 -1.36 -11.61
N SER A 43 7.04 -0.35 -11.02
CA SER A 43 5.89 0.35 -11.59
C SER A 43 6.18 1.83 -11.74
N SER A 44 5.74 2.41 -12.85
CA SER A 44 5.68 3.87 -13.07
C SER A 44 4.33 4.49 -12.67
N ASP A 45 3.32 3.67 -12.36
CA ASP A 45 2.01 4.15 -11.95
C ASP A 45 2.00 4.72 -10.52
N ASN A 46 1.03 5.58 -10.23
CA ASN A 46 0.82 6.06 -8.86
C ASN A 46 0.06 5.01 -8.05
N TRP A 47 0.59 4.66 -6.88
CA TRP A 47 -0.04 3.71 -5.96
C TRP A 47 -0.36 4.37 -4.63
N CYS A 48 -1.55 4.07 -4.09
CA CYS A 48 -1.93 4.36 -2.72
C CYS A 48 -2.17 3.03 -2.00
N ILE A 49 -1.54 2.83 -0.85
CA ILE A 49 -1.72 1.62 -0.05
C ILE A 49 -2.36 2.01 1.28
N VAL A 50 -3.50 1.39 1.57
CA VAL A 50 -4.21 1.51 2.84
C VAL A 50 -4.21 0.15 3.51
N ASN A 51 -3.78 0.09 4.76
CA ASN A 51 -3.81 -1.13 5.54
C ASN A 51 -4.54 -0.84 6.85
N ASP A 52 -5.66 -1.53 7.09
CA ASP A 52 -6.57 -1.28 8.23
C ASP A 52 -6.00 -1.79 9.58
N GLY A 53 -4.68 -1.71 9.76
CA GLY A 53 -3.97 -2.18 10.94
C GLY A 53 -3.55 -3.66 10.87
N THR A 54 -2.88 -4.12 11.92
CA THR A 54 -2.37 -5.49 12.07
C THR A 54 -2.70 -6.02 13.47
N ASP A 55 -2.97 -7.32 13.58
CA ASP A 55 -3.31 -7.97 14.86
C ASP A 55 -2.16 -7.98 15.87
N ARG A 56 -0.93 -7.71 15.43
CA ARG A 56 0.27 -7.69 16.27
C ARG A 56 0.88 -6.29 16.28
N PRO A 57 1.12 -5.69 17.45
CA PRO A 57 1.82 -4.40 17.53
C PRO A 57 3.28 -4.57 17.09
N THR A 58 3.77 -3.61 16.33
CA THR A 58 5.14 -3.60 15.78
C THR A 58 5.71 -2.19 15.88
N ILE A 59 6.99 -2.08 16.25
CA ILE A 59 7.71 -0.80 16.25
C ILE A 59 8.38 -0.64 14.89
N VAL A 60 8.23 0.53 14.29
CA VAL A 60 8.95 0.93 13.07
C VAL A 60 9.82 2.12 13.42
N SER A 61 11.13 1.98 13.19
CA SER A 61 12.09 3.06 13.34
C SER A 61 12.52 3.53 11.97
N GLY A 62 12.36 4.83 11.69
CA GLY A 62 12.87 5.46 10.47
C GLY A 62 14.37 5.72 10.58
N LEU A 63 15.04 5.77 9.43
CA LEU A 63 16.36 6.39 9.32
C LEU A 63 16.14 7.91 9.18
N SER A 64 16.56 8.69 10.17
CA SER A 64 16.62 10.15 10.04
C SER A 64 17.99 10.53 9.46
N GLY A 65 17.98 11.11 8.26
CA GLY A 65 19.14 11.70 7.61
C GLY A 65 18.98 13.21 7.52
#